data_AF-A0A238JDD8-F1
#
_entry.id   AF-A0A238JDD8-F1
#
_cell.length_a   1.000
_cell.length_b   1.000
_cell.length_c   1.000
_cell.angle_alpha   90.00
_cell.angle_beta   90.00
_cell.angle_gamma   90.00
#
_symmetry.space_group_name_H-M   'P 1'
#
loop_
_entity.id
_entity.type
_entity.pdbx_description
1 polymer ?
#
loop_
_entity_poly.entity_id
_entity_poly.type
_entity_poly.pdbx_seq_one_letter_code
_entity_poly.pdbx_strand_id
1 'polypeptide(L)' 'MSWTDILTGIGMVLVIEGLVYALAPSLVERLLEALREMPLDARRNLGLATLVTGIIFLWIAN' A
#
# COMPACT_ATOMS: atom_id res chain seq x y z
N MET A 1 -10.10 13.51 13.31
CA MET A 1 -9.27 13.60 12.09
C MET A 1 -9.09 15.06 11.71
N SER A 2 -7.89 15.59 11.92
CA SER A 2 -7.45 16.94 11.56
C SER A 2 -6.82 16.95 10.16
N TRP A 3 -6.68 18.12 9.54
CA TRP A 3 -5.96 18.30 8.26
C TRP A 3 -4.50 17.84 8.34
N THR A 4 -3.89 17.92 9.52
CA THR A 4 -2.54 17.42 9.79
C THR A 4 -2.45 15.91 9.64
N ASP A 5 -3.45 15.16 10.08
CA ASP A 5 -3.43 13.69 10.07
C ASP A 5 -3.43 13.17 8.63
N ILE A 6 -4.19 13.83 7.75
CA ILE A 6 -4.22 13.55 6.31
C ILE A 6 -2.85 13.81 5.67
N LEU A 7 -2.24 14.96 5.97
CA LEU A 7 -0.91 15.30 5.46
C LEU A 7 0.16 14.31 5.95
N THR A 8 0.09 13.90 7.21
CA THR A 8 0.99 12.88 7.77
C THR A 8 0.81 11.53 7.08
N GLY A 9 -0.44 11.10 6.85
CA GLY A 9 -0.73 9.87 6.12
C GLY A 9 -0.17 9.88 4.70
N ILE A 10 -0.38 10.97 3.96
CA ILE A 10 0.20 11.15 2.61
C ILE A 10 1.74 11.15 2.67
N GLY A 11 2.33 11.90 3.61
CA GLY A 11 3.78 11.97 3.79
C GLY A 11 4.39 10.61 4.09
N MET A 12 3.77 9.81 4.95
CA MET A 12 4.22 8.44 5.25
C MET A 12 4.17 7.53 4.02
N VAL A 13 3.09 7.58 3.24
CA VAL A 13 2.99 6.78 2.00
C VAL A 13 4.11 7.15 1.03
N LEU A 14 4.38 8.44 0.82
CA LEU A 14 5.46 8.89 -0.06
C LEU A 14 6.85 8.44 0.41
N VAL A 15 7.11 8.49 1.72
CA VAL A 15 8.38 8.01 2.29
C VAL A 15 8.53 6.50 2.10
N ILE A 16 7.50 5.72 2.43
CA ILE A 16 7.55 4.25 2.33
C ILE A 16 7.71 3.82 0.87
N GLU A 17 6.86 4.33 -0.02
CA GLU A 17 6.94 4.04 -1.46
C GLU A 17 8.31 4.45 -2.02
N GLY A 18 8.76 5.67 -1.75
CA GLY A 18 10.07 6.18 -2.20
C GLY A 18 11.24 5.33 -1.73
N LEU A 19 11.20 4.82 -0.48
CA LEU A 19 12.22 3.92 0.04
C LEU A 19 12.27 2.60 -0.71
N VAL A 20 11.11 2.02 -1.04
CA VAL A 20 11.05 0.76 -1.81
C VAL A 20 11.69 0.96 -3.18
N TYR A 21 11.37 2.06 -3.89
CA TYR A 21 11.99 2.37 -5.17
C TYR A 21 13.50 2.64 -5.07
N ALA A 22 13.95 3.34 -4.03
CA ALA A 22 15.35 3.73 -3.87
C ALA A 22 16.26 2.58 -3.41
N LEU A 23 15.78 1.72 -2.50
CA LEU A 23 16.59 0.67 -1.87
C LEU A 23 16.48 -0.68 -2.58
N ALA A 24 15.32 -0.99 -3.18
CA ALA A 24 15.06 -2.30 -3.77
C ALA A 24 14.21 -2.21 -5.05
N PRO A 25 14.71 -1.54 -6.11
CA PRO A 25 13.97 -1.40 -7.37
C PRO A 25 13.61 -2.75 -8.01
N SER A 26 14.49 -3.75 -7.90
CA SER A 26 14.24 -5.11 -8.42
C SER A 26 13.12 -5.86 -7.70
N LEU A 27 12.82 -5.50 -6.44
CA LEU A 27 11.67 -6.04 -5.72
C LEU A 27 10.37 -5.53 -6.33
N VAL A 28 10.33 -4.25 -6.69
CA VAL A 28 9.15 -3.65 -7.35
C VAL A 28 8.85 -4.36 -8.66
N GLU A 29 9.87 -4.56 -9.51
CA GLU A 29 9.70 -5.26 -10.79
C GLU A 29 9.13 -6.66 -10.60
N ARG A 30 9.69 -7.43 -9.66
CA ARG A 30 9.19 -8.78 -9.32
C ARG A 30 7.76 -8.78 -8.78
N LEU A 31 7.41 -7.81 -7.94
CA LEU A 31 6.05 -7.66 -7.43
C LEU A 31 5.07 -7.34 -8.56
N LEU A 32 5.45 -6.47 -9.49
CA LEU A 32 4.62 -6.13 -10.64
C LEU A 32 4.44 -7.32 -11.59
N GLU A 33 5.49 -8.11 -11.82
CA GLU A 33 5.41 -9.36 -12.59
C GLU A 33 4.45 -10.36 -11.92
N ALA A 34 4.63 -10.61 -10.62
CA ALA A 34 3.75 -11.50 -9.86
C ALA A 34 2.30 -11.01 -9.90
N LEU A 35 2.07 -9.70 -9.72
CA LEU A 35 0.74 -9.12 -9.85
C LEU A 35 0.15 -9.31 -11.25
N ARG A 36 0.97 -9.21 -12.30
CA ARG A 36 0.56 -9.39 -13.71
C ARG A 36 0.14 -10.82 -14.02
N GLU A 37 0.75 -11.80 -13.39
CA GLU A 37 0.41 -13.22 -13.56
C GLU A 37 -0.86 -13.62 -12.80
N MET A 38 -1.31 -12.81 -11.83
CA MET A 38 -2.54 -13.08 -11.08
C MET A 38 -3.81 -12.89 -11.93
N PRO A 39 -4.81 -13.80 -11.79
CA PRO A 39 -6.15 -13.57 -12.31
C PRO A 39 -6.77 -12.28 -11.76
N LEU A 40 -7.65 -11.66 -12.54
CA LEU A 40 -8.27 -10.37 -12.19
C LEU A 40 -9.00 -10.42 -10.83
N ASP A 41 -9.70 -11.51 -10.55
CA ASP A 41 -10.44 -11.68 -9.28
C ASP A 41 -9.51 -11.80 -8.08
N ALA A 42 -8.38 -12.50 -8.23
CA ALA A 42 -7.36 -12.58 -7.18
C ALA A 42 -6.75 -11.20 -6.89
N ARG A 43 -6.45 -10.41 -7.93
CA ARG A 43 -5.93 -9.05 -7.79
C ARG A 43 -6.95 -8.12 -7.10
N ARG A 44 -8.24 -8.25 -7.43
CA ARG A 44 -9.32 -7.51 -6.76
C ARG A 44 -9.43 -7.88 -5.28
N ASN A 45 -9.42 -9.18 -4.97
CA ASN A 45 -9.51 -9.66 -3.61
C ASN A 45 -8.31 -9.22 -2.76
N LEU A 46 -7.10 -9.22 -3.35
CA LEU A 46 -5.91 -8.68 -2.70
C LEU A 46 -6.07 -7.18 -2.38
N GLY A 47 -6.52 -6.38 -3.33
CA GLY A 47 -6.78 -4.95 -3.11
C GLY A 47 -7.83 -4.69 -2.03
N LEU A 48 -8.92 -5.46 -2.03
CA LEU A 48 -9.96 -5.37 -1.00
C LEU A 48 -9.43 -5.78 0.38
N ALA A 49 -8.62 -6.84 0.46
CA ALA A 49 -8.00 -7.27 1.71
C ALA A 49 -7.07 -6.19 2.29
N THR A 50 -6.24 -5.56 1.44
CA THR A 50 -5.36 -4.46 1.85
C THR A 50 -6.17 -3.25 2.33
N LEU A 51 -7.25 -2.88 1.63
CA LEU A 51 -8.13 -1.78 2.00
C LEU A 51 -8.81 -2.03 3.36
N VAL A 52 -9.40 -3.21 3.56
CA VAL A 52 -10.06 -3.56 4.83
C VAL A 52 -9.06 -3.58 5.98
N THR A 53 -7.87 -4.12 5.76
CA THR A 53 -6.80 -4.14 6.77
C THR A 53 -6.39 -2.72 7.16
N GLY A 54 -6.24 -1.82 6.17
CA GLY A 54 -5.93 -0.41 6.43
C GLY A 54 -7.00 0.30 7.27
N ILE A 55 -8.29 0.04 6.97
CA ILE A 55 -9.41 0.58 7.76
C ILE A 55 -9.36 0.06 9.21
N ILE A 56 -9.08 -1.23 9.40
CA ILE A 56 -8.95 -1.84 10.74
C ILE A 56 -7.82 -1.18 11.53
N PHE A 57 -6.66 -0.96 10.91
CA PHE A 57 -5.54 -0.27 11.57
C PHE A 57 -5.88 1.17 11.95
N LEU A 58 -6.53 1.93 11.06
CA LEU A 58 -6.99 3.28 11.39
C LEU A 58 -8.02 3.29 12.52
N TRP A 59 -8.89 2.26 12.58
CA TRP A 59 -9.88 2.12 13.65
C TRP A 59 -9.24 1.77 15.00
N ILE A 60 -8.18 0.95 15.02
CA ILE A 60 -7.45 0.61 16.26
C ILE A 60 -6.61 1.78 16.76
N ALA A 61 -6.04 2.57 15.85
CA ALA A 61 -5.13 3.66 16.18
C ALA A 61 -5.83 4.92 16.72
N ASN A 62 -7.15 5.01 16.61
CA ASN A 62 -7.96 6.20 16.91
C ASN A 62 -9.08 5.89 17.91
#